data_AF-A0AAD4BJR5-F1
#
_entry.id   AF-A0AAD4BJR5-F1
#
_cell.length_a   1.000
_cell.length_b   1.000
_cell.length_c   1.000
_cell.angle_alpha   90.00
_cell.angle_beta   90.00
_cell.angle_gamma   90.00
#
_symmetry.space_group_name_H-M   'P 1'
#
loop_
_entity.id
_entity.type
_entity.pdbx_description
1 polymer ?
#
loop_
_entity_poly.entity_id
_entity_poly.type
_entity_poly.pdbx_seq_one_letter_code
_entity_poly.pdbx_strand_id
1 'polypeptide(L)'
;ALITLYSLPDQLLLHESSGTFISCTKMGEDYLLVINITTIKTVVAMIPHTLTLLSGAVESRYFLVEKSGMELARFGEEDIQPDNND
;
A
#
# COMPACT_ATOMS: atom_id res chain seq x y z
N ALA A 1 1.41 -12.74 8.20
CA ALA A 1 1.45 -12.41 6.77
C ALA A 1 2.89 -12.49 6.28
N LEU A 2 3.09 -12.86 5.02
CA LEU A 2 4.39 -12.82 4.36
C LEU A 2 4.38 -11.63 3.40
N ILE A 3 5.36 -10.73 3.51
CA ILE A 3 5.44 -9.52 2.69
C ILE A 3 6.84 -9.36 2.10
N THR A 4 6.96 -8.70 0.95
CA THR A 4 8.24 -8.25 0.39
C THR A 4 8.22 -6.73 0.31
N LEU A 5 9.31 -6.09 0.72
CA LEU A 5 9.40 -4.64 0.69
C LEU A 5 9.53 -4.10 -0.74
N TYR A 6 9.06 -2.88 -0.93
CA TYR A 6 9.43 -2.04 -2.07
C TYR A 6 10.54 -1.07 -1.66
N SER A 7 11.27 -0.54 -2.62
CA SER A 7 12.23 0.55 -2.39
C SER A 7 11.54 1.82 -1.89
N LEU A 8 12.36 2.76 -1.41
CA LEU A 8 11.92 4.15 -1.33
C LEU A 8 11.52 4.65 -2.73
N PRO A 9 10.59 5.63 -2.81
CA PRO A 9 10.18 6.22 -4.07
C PRO A 9 11.35 6.85 -4.81
N ASP A 10 11.32 6.79 -6.14
CA ASP A 10 12.21 7.57 -6.98
C ASP A 10 12.00 9.07 -6.73
N GLN A 11 13.02 9.71 -6.17
CA GLN A 11 12.91 11.08 -5.69
C GLN A 11 12.67 12.07 -6.83
N LEU A 12 13.22 11.79 -8.02
CA LEU A 12 13.08 12.69 -9.15
C LEU A 12 11.67 12.58 -9.75
N LEU A 13 11.16 11.37 -9.96
CA LEU A 13 9.78 11.18 -10.41
C LEU A 13 8.76 11.75 -9.42
N LEU A 14 9.01 11.59 -8.12
CA LEU A 14 8.16 12.13 -7.08
C LEU A 14 8.18 13.67 -7.08
N HIS A 15 9.36 14.28 -7.23
CA HIS A 15 9.52 15.73 -7.32
C HIS A 15 8.82 16.31 -8.56
N GLU A 16 9.12 15.79 -9.75
CA GLU A 16 8.57 16.30 -11.01
C GLU A 16 7.05 16.12 -11.09
N SER A 17 6.50 15.10 -10.43
CA SER A 17 5.06 14.88 -10.33
C SER A 17 4.38 15.67 -9.21
N SER A 18 5.08 16.60 -8.55
CA SER A 18 4.56 17.37 -7.40
C SER A 18 4.01 16.47 -6.29
N GLY A 19 4.67 15.33 -6.04
CA GLY A 19 4.31 14.39 -4.98
C GLY A 19 3.21 13.38 -5.34
N THR A 20 2.73 13.35 -6.59
CA THR A 20 1.58 12.51 -6.97
C THR A 20 1.95 11.14 -7.52
N PHE A 21 3.16 10.99 -8.08
CA PHE A 21 3.61 9.76 -8.71
C PHE A 21 4.70 9.08 -7.87
N ILE A 22 4.26 8.23 -6.95
CA ILE A 22 5.14 7.38 -6.14
C ILE A 22 5.48 6.12 -6.94
N SER A 23 6.70 6.03 -7.46
CA SER A 23 7.21 4.87 -8.20
C SER A 23 8.39 4.23 -7.47
N CYS A 24 8.31 2.91 -7.27
CA CYS A 24 9.26 2.10 -6.52
C CYS A 24 9.69 0.86 -7.31
N THR A 25 10.80 0.24 -6.91
CA THR A 25 11.19 -1.10 -7.35
C THR A 25 10.76 -2.15 -6.32
N LYS A 26 10.38 -3.34 -6.79
CA LYS A 26 10.12 -4.48 -5.91
C LYS A 26 11.46 -5.06 -5.46
N MET A 27 11.65 -5.23 -4.15
CA MET A 27 12.87 -5.85 -3.64
C MET A 27 12.84 -7.38 -3.78
N GLY A 28 14.02 -7.99 -3.75
CA GLY A 28 14.20 -9.44 -3.84
C GLY A 28 13.89 -10.19 -2.54
N GLU A 29 14.22 -11.48 -2.53
CA GLU A 29 13.95 -12.40 -1.41
C GLU A 29 14.64 -12.00 -0.10
N ASP A 30 15.78 -11.30 -0.18
CA ASP A 30 16.49 -10.77 1.00
C ASP A 30 15.64 -9.77 1.81
N TYR A 31 14.57 -9.25 1.23
CA TYR A 31 13.64 -8.30 1.84
C TYR A 31 12.26 -8.92 2.10
N LEU A 32 12.18 -10.25 2.16
CA LEU A 32 11.00 -11.00 2.55
C LEU A 32 10.88 -11.04 4.08
N LEU A 33 9.72 -10.62 4.59
CA LEU A 33 9.47 -10.50 6.03
C LEU A 33 8.20 -11.25 6.44
N VAL A 34 8.26 -11.86 7.62
CA VAL A 34 7.07 -12.39 8.30
C VAL A 34 6.62 -11.35 9.32
N ILE A 35 5.38 -10.87 9.15
CA ILE A 35 4.75 -9.92 10.08
C ILE A 35 3.49 -10.51 10.70
N ASN A 36 3.09 -10.02 11.86
CA ASN A 36 1.77 -10.33 12.40
C ASN A 36 0.70 -9.69 11.49
N ILE A 37 -0.28 -10.47 11.02
CA ILE A 37 -1.32 -9.95 10.11
C ILE A 37 -2.11 -8.81 10.74
N THR A 38 -2.30 -8.81 12.06
CA THR A 38 -3.07 -7.78 12.77
C THR A 38 -2.36 -6.43 12.86
N THR A 39 -1.08 -6.35 12.47
CA THR A 39 -0.34 -5.08 12.44
C THR A 39 -0.56 -4.31 11.13
N ILE A 40 -1.18 -4.91 10.10
CA ILE A 40 -1.51 -4.22 8.85
C ILE A 40 -2.65 -3.23 9.11
N LYS A 41 -2.39 -1.93 8.87
CA LYS A 41 -3.37 -0.86 9.10
C LYS A 41 -4.14 -0.48 7.83
N THR A 42 -3.48 -0.55 6.68
CA THR A 42 -4.05 -0.21 5.39
C THR A 42 -3.35 -1.01 4.30
N VAL A 43 -3.99 -1.13 3.15
CA VAL A 43 -3.42 -1.75 1.96
C VAL A 43 -3.60 -0.81 0.78
N VAL A 44 -2.57 -0.71 -0.05
CA VAL A 44 -2.58 0.07 -1.29
C VAL A 44 -2.35 -0.88 -2.46
N ALA A 45 -2.75 -0.46 -3.66
CA ALA A 45 -2.40 -1.18 -4.86
C ALA A 45 -1.03 -0.72 -5.36
N MET A 46 -0.14 -1.67 -5.63
CA MET A 46 1.15 -1.42 -6.28
C MET A 46 1.06 -1.93 -7.72
N ILE A 47 0.95 -1.02 -8.68
CA ILE A 47 0.63 -1.37 -10.06
C ILE A 47 1.93 -1.49 -10.87
N PRO A 48 2.23 -2.67 -11.46
CA PRO A 48 3.40 -2.84 -12.31
C PRO A 48 3.31 -1.96 -13.55
N HIS A 49 4.42 -1.34 -13.92
CA HIS A 49 4.55 -0.53 -15.13
C HIS A 49 6.00 -0.52 -15.62
N THR A 50 6.18 -0.13 -16.88
CA THR A 50 7.50 0.11 -17.48
C THR A 50 7.57 1.56 -17.89
N LEU A 51 8.68 2.23 -17.56
CA LEU A 51 8.87 3.64 -17.86
C LEU A 51 10.31 3.94 -18.27
N THR A 52 10.48 4.98 -19.06
CA THR A 52 11.80 5.53 -19.38
C THR A 52 12.12 6.62 -18.36
N LEU A 53 13.14 6.39 -17.54
CA LEU A 53 13.63 7.38 -16.58
C LEU A 53 14.25 8.58 -17.31
N LEU A 54 14.43 9.67 -16.58
CA LEU A 54 15.12 10.86 -17.10
C LEU A 54 16.59 10.60 -17.45
N SER A 55 17.18 9.52 -16.94
CA SER A 55 18.49 9.01 -17.38
C SER A 55 18.47 8.37 -18.77
N GLY A 56 17.29 8.15 -19.36
CA GLY A 56 17.09 7.39 -20.59
C GLY A 56 16.98 5.87 -20.38
N ALA A 57 17.19 5.37 -19.16
CA ALA A 57 17.05 3.95 -18.85
C ALA A 57 15.58 3.51 -18.84
N VAL A 58 15.27 2.36 -19.42
CA VAL A 58 13.94 1.74 -19.36
C VAL A 58 13.92 0.75 -18.20
N GLU A 59 12.99 0.93 -17.27
CA GLU A 59 12.90 0.09 -16.08
C GLU A 59 11.49 -0.39 -15.78
N SER A 60 11.39 -1.61 -15.26
CA SER A 60 10.17 -2.18 -14.70
C SER A 60 10.01 -1.79 -13.25
N ARG A 61 8.93 -1.08 -12.93
CA ARG A 61 8.67 -0.47 -11.62
C ARG A 61 7.22 -0.68 -11.20
N TYR A 62 6.89 -0.23 -10.00
CA TYR A 62 5.54 -0.31 -9.45
C TYR A 62 5.14 1.06 -8.91
N PHE A 63 3.98 1.57 -9.30
CA PHE A 63 3.49 2.83 -8.75
C PHE A 63 2.35 2.60 -7.76
N LEU A 64 2.31 3.45 -6.74
CA LEU A 64 1.31 3.36 -5.69
C LEU A 64 -0.01 3.97 -6.18
N VAL A 65 -1.09 3.25 -5.96
CA VAL A 65 -2.46 3.75 -6.11
C VAL A 65 -3.17 3.59 -4.77
N GLU A 66 -3.51 4.73 -4.18
CA GLU A 66 -4.43 4.75 -3.05
C GLU A 66 -5.83 4.42 -3.55
N LYS A 67 -6.47 3.44 -2.93
CA LYS A 67 -7.90 3.21 -3.17
C LYS A 67 -8.68 4.30 -2.44
N SER A 68 -9.01 5.39 -3.15
CA SER A 68 -9.98 6.36 -2.66
C SER A 68 -11.32 5.65 -2.41
N GLY A 69 -11.74 5.53 -1.15
CA GLY A 69 -13.06 5.00 -0.79
C GLY A 69 -13.11 3.74 0.08
N MET A 70 -12.02 3.34 0.76
CA MET A 70 -12.12 2.33 1.83
C MET A 70 -12.44 2.99 3.17
N GLU A 71 -13.53 3.73 3.22
CA GLU A 71 -14.12 4.22 4.46
C GLU A 71 -14.83 3.02 5.12
N LEU A 72 -14.24 2.48 6.19
CA LEU A 72 -14.84 1.40 6.96
C LEU A 72 -16.15 1.92 7.57
N ALA A 73 -17.29 1.53 7.00
CA ALA A 73 -18.56 1.61 7.69
C ALA A 73 -18.45 0.73 8.94
N ARG A 74 -18.21 1.35 10.10
CA ARG A 74 -18.43 0.72 11.39
C ARG A 74 -19.94 0.48 11.51
N PHE A 75 -20.41 -0.68 11.07
CA PHE A 75 -21.72 -1.15 11.48
C PHE A 75 -21.62 -1.44 12.99
N GLY A 76 -22.43 -0.72 13.77
CA GLY A 76 -22.43 -0.77 15.22
C GLY A 76 -22.59 -2.20 15.72
N GLU A 77 -21.81 -2.53 16.75
CA GLU A 77 -22.07 -3.70 17.58
C GLU A 77 -23.44 -3.48 18.23
N GLU A 78 -24.35 -4.44 18.06
CA GLU A 78 -25.64 -4.43 18.73
C GLU A 78 -25.40 -4.55 20.24
N ASP A 79 -25.78 -3.53 21.00
CA ASP A 79 -25.91 -3.63 22.46
C ASP A 79 -27.05 -4.61 22.75
N ILE A 80 -26.74 -5.90 22.84
CA ILE A 80 -27.65 -6.91 23.37
C ILE A 80 -27.80 -6.63 24.87
N GLN A 81 -28.78 -5.80 25.23
CA GLN A 81 -29.25 -5.72 26.62
C GLN A 81 -29.97 -7.04 26.96
N PRO A 82 -29.56 -7.75 28.03
CA PRO A 82 -30.34 -8.87 28.52
C PRO A 82 -31.66 -8.34 29.10
N ASP A 83 -32.78 -8.75 28.49
CA ASP A 83 -34.13 -8.55 29.00
C ASP A 83 -34.31 -9.39 30.29
N ASN A 84 -34.18 -8.72 31.43
CA ASN A 84 -34.57 -9.27 32.72
C ASN A 84 -36.05 -8.94 32.94
N ASN A 85 -36.94 -9.90 32.67
CA ASN A 85 -38.33 -9.84 33.11
C ASN A 85 -38.56 -10.87 34.24
N ASP A 86 -38.95 -10.34 35.41
CA ASP A 86 -39.45 -11.04 36.59
C ASP A 86 -40.77 -11.80 36.31
#